data_AF-A0A949SY98-F1
#
_entry.id   AF-A0A949SY98-F1
#
_cell.length_a   1.000
_cell.length_b   1.000
_cell.length_c   1.000
_cell.angle_alpha   90.00
_cell.angle_beta   90.00
_cell.angle_gamma   90.00
#
_symmetry.space_group_name_H-M   'P 1'
#
loop_
_entity.id
_entity.type
_entity.pdbx_description
1 polymer ?
#
loop_
_entity_poly.entity_id
_entity_poly.type
_entity_poly.pdbx_seq_one_letter_code
_entity_poly.pdbx_strand_id
1 'polypeptide(L)'
;MISIQCQAGYLGAIQGMPVPFDDAPGAQGMVAWLRDLFWTNSAADIDFRLLPPQVPHIEMGNQAALSSRELHEFLSRLTGNPVAPGPTSKIGIIYASDYAPFAGVFGVMFDRGFQVSHDQGLNAVFSDKPREGCAVFLNAIDRDRPDAYQEQVRYTSGHELGHVFNLGHQNDSANLMRESVYLTNFSAANYRYSQSHQGLLCQCSSSIYIQPGGGRYGDLGTLGQPFFDGGFDGVEDNRLKMSLAVKDEEFWPFEPVELDVTLGLAPGARGPVVVPEQLDPGYKTFTIWIRSPDGEVRRYRATKHYCAGIKTHTITRRNPYRRDISIFGQSGGYTFSQAGTHEIWAVFQSAPDRRVTSEVISVCVKPAKQRSLRFKRREHLHRAAAFGLYYRTGPCFGEEVQALIEMAKTFRKEASGAAANYAIGRIFWDQFQRQKGPRDRHLEKQVKERLKRASQHDSLSCQRRRNAEAILQRF
;
A
#
# COMPACT_ATOMS: atom_id res chain seq x y z
N MET A 1 26.40 -13.13 9.60
CA MET A 1 25.20 -13.45 10.40
C MET A 1 24.65 -12.19 11.05
N ILE A 2 23.37 -11.91 10.81
CA ILE A 2 22.58 -10.84 11.43
C ILE A 2 21.42 -11.47 12.22
N SER A 3 21.08 -10.89 13.38
CA SER A 3 19.91 -11.32 14.17
C SER A 3 18.72 -10.40 13.85
N ILE A 4 17.61 -11.01 13.44
CA ILE A 4 16.37 -10.31 13.11
C ILE A 4 15.28 -10.76 14.08
N GLN A 5 14.75 -9.81 14.85
CA GLN A 5 13.61 -10.01 15.74
C GLN A 5 12.32 -9.68 14.99
N CYS A 6 11.47 -10.68 14.78
CA CYS A 6 10.14 -10.49 14.21
C CYS A 6 9.11 -10.46 15.34
N GLN A 7 8.47 -9.32 15.52
CA GLN A 7 7.39 -9.13 16.48
C GLN A 7 6.08 -9.57 15.84
N ALA A 8 5.41 -10.57 16.42
CA ALA A 8 4.07 -10.92 16.01
C ALA A 8 3.03 -10.04 16.70
N GLY A 9 1.96 -9.68 16.01
CA GLY A 9 0.83 -8.98 16.62
C GLY A 9 -0.51 -9.36 16.01
N TYR A 10 -1.57 -9.20 16.80
CA TYR A 10 -2.94 -9.41 16.36
C TYR A 10 -3.69 -8.10 16.22
N LEU A 11 -4.43 -7.95 15.13
CA LEU A 11 -5.20 -6.75 14.89
C LEU A 11 -6.57 -7.06 14.26
N GLY A 12 -7.63 -6.61 14.94
CA GLY A 12 -9.00 -6.76 14.46
C GLY A 12 -9.76 -7.94 15.10
N ALA A 13 -10.97 -8.18 14.63
CA ALA A 13 -11.86 -9.20 15.17
C ALA A 13 -11.51 -10.59 14.60
N ILE A 14 -10.48 -11.23 15.18
CA ILE A 14 -10.03 -12.58 14.78
C ILE A 14 -10.44 -13.68 15.78
N GLN A 15 -11.46 -13.40 16.61
CA GLN A 15 -11.84 -14.27 17.72
C GLN A 15 -12.20 -15.68 17.25
N GLY A 16 -11.52 -16.69 17.80
CA GLY A 16 -11.76 -18.11 17.51
C GLY A 16 -11.03 -18.65 16.28
N MET A 17 -10.28 -17.83 15.53
CA MET A 17 -9.43 -18.35 14.46
C MET A 17 -8.15 -18.95 15.05
N PRO A 18 -7.81 -20.20 14.67
CA PRO A 18 -6.61 -20.87 15.16
C PRO A 18 -5.38 -20.16 14.61
N VAL A 19 -4.64 -19.46 15.47
CA VAL A 19 -3.40 -18.83 15.05
C VAL A 19 -2.29 -19.87 15.08
N PRO A 20 -1.44 -19.94 14.05
CA PRO A 20 -0.42 -20.99 13.91
C PRO A 20 0.74 -20.96 14.95
N PHE A 21 0.64 -20.17 16.02
CA PHE A 21 1.60 -20.22 17.12
C PHE A 21 1.38 -21.42 18.03
N ASP A 22 0.15 -21.92 18.10
CA ASP A 22 -0.17 -23.07 18.92
C ASP A 22 0.28 -24.34 18.18
N ASP A 23 1.27 -25.04 18.75
CA ASP A 23 1.74 -26.33 18.26
C ASP A 23 0.57 -27.33 18.32
N ALA A 24 0.01 -27.70 17.16
CA ALA A 24 -0.74 -28.94 17.09
C ALA A 24 0.22 -30.10 17.45
N PRO A 25 -0.19 -31.08 18.28
CA PRO A 25 0.68 -32.19 18.66
C PRO A 25 1.29 -32.88 17.42
N GLY A 26 2.61 -32.83 17.27
CA GLY A 26 3.35 -33.43 16.16
C GLY A 26 3.63 -32.52 14.95
N ALA A 27 3.14 -31.27 14.94
CA ALA A 27 3.51 -30.29 13.92
C ALA A 27 4.63 -29.36 14.44
N GLN A 28 5.59 -29.03 13.58
CA GLN A 28 6.49 -27.91 13.86
C GLN A 28 5.66 -26.61 13.90
N GLY A 29 5.65 -25.91 15.03
CA GLY A 29 4.98 -24.62 15.17
C GLY A 29 5.53 -23.56 14.24
N MET A 30 4.73 -22.52 13.98
CA MET A 30 5.12 -21.41 13.11
C MET A 30 6.44 -20.76 13.52
N VAL A 31 6.68 -20.63 14.83
CA VAL A 31 7.92 -20.02 15.38
C VAL A 31 9.15 -20.81 14.93
N ALA A 32 9.15 -22.12 15.18
CA ALA A 32 10.25 -22.98 14.80
C ALA A 32 10.39 -23.07 13.28
N TRP A 33 9.27 -23.19 12.56
CA TRP A 33 9.28 -23.27 11.10
C TRP A 33 9.84 -22.01 10.44
N LEU A 34 9.41 -20.81 10.83
CA LEU A 34 9.93 -19.55 10.25
C LEU A 34 11.42 -19.35 10.57
N ARG A 35 11.85 -19.68 11.79
CA ARG A 35 13.27 -19.64 12.14
C ARG A 35 14.07 -20.57 11.24
N ASP A 36 13.66 -21.83 11.13
CA ASP A 36 14.38 -22.85 10.38
C ASP A 36 14.35 -22.54 8.86
N LEU A 37 13.25 -21.97 8.37
CA LEU A 37 13.11 -21.49 7.00
C LEU A 37 14.20 -20.46 6.68
N PHE A 38 14.30 -19.37 7.44
CA PHE A 38 15.29 -18.33 7.19
C PHE A 38 16.71 -18.78 7.49
N TRP A 39 16.93 -19.54 8.57
CA TRP A 39 18.24 -20.10 8.90
C TRP A 39 18.80 -20.97 7.78
N THR A 40 18.00 -21.91 7.28
CA THR A 40 18.43 -22.85 6.24
C THR A 40 18.61 -22.15 4.90
N ASN A 41 17.67 -21.28 4.50
CA ASN A 41 17.72 -20.64 3.18
C ASN A 41 18.72 -19.46 3.10
N SER A 42 19.30 -19.03 4.23
CA SER A 42 20.35 -18.00 4.28
C SER A 42 21.73 -18.55 4.59
N ALA A 43 21.91 -19.88 4.63
CA ALA A 43 23.14 -20.52 5.09
C ALA A 43 23.61 -19.99 6.46
N ALA A 44 22.67 -19.88 7.41
CA ALA A 44 22.87 -19.31 8.75
C ALA A 44 23.28 -17.83 8.78
N ASP A 45 23.09 -17.08 7.70
CA ASP A 45 23.33 -15.64 7.71
C ASP A 45 22.23 -14.86 8.43
N ILE A 46 21.01 -15.41 8.55
CA ILE A 46 19.89 -14.82 9.26
C ILE A 46 19.51 -15.68 10.46
N ASP A 47 19.68 -15.15 11.67
CA ASP A 47 19.08 -15.66 12.90
C ASP A 47 17.72 -15.00 13.11
N PHE A 48 16.67 -15.61 12.55
CA PHE A 48 15.29 -15.10 12.60
C PHE A 48 14.58 -15.55 13.87
N ARG A 49 14.18 -14.60 14.71
CA ARG A 49 13.50 -14.86 15.99
C ARG A 49 12.09 -14.32 15.96
N LEU A 50 11.12 -15.19 15.76
CA LEU A 50 9.70 -14.83 15.93
C LEU A 50 9.39 -14.77 17.42
N LEU A 51 9.10 -13.57 17.91
CA LEU A 51 8.66 -13.36 19.27
C LEU A 51 7.14 -13.56 19.32
N PRO A 52 6.64 -14.34 20.29
CA PRO A 52 5.20 -14.51 20.45
C PRO A 52 4.55 -13.15 20.68
N PRO A 53 3.27 -12.99 20.35
CA PRO A 53 2.58 -11.71 20.47
C PRO A 53 2.70 -11.13 21.89
N GLN A 54 3.51 -10.08 22.04
CA GLN A 54 3.71 -9.38 23.32
C GLN A 54 2.73 -8.22 23.51
N VAL A 55 2.17 -7.72 22.40
CA VAL A 55 1.19 -6.62 22.43
C VAL A 55 -0.20 -7.23 22.68
N PRO A 56 -0.96 -6.73 23.68
CA PRO A 56 -2.32 -7.21 23.93
C PRO A 56 -3.14 -7.08 22.65
N HIS A 57 -3.93 -8.12 22.38
CA HIS A 57 -4.88 -8.15 21.27
C HIS A 57 -5.68 -6.83 21.26
N ILE A 58 -5.47 -5.99 20.24
CA ILE A 58 -6.26 -4.77 20.09
C ILE A 58 -7.59 -5.21 19.51
N GLU A 59 -8.57 -5.45 20.40
CA GLU A 59 -9.96 -5.65 20.00
C GLU A 59 -10.48 -4.37 19.35
N MET A 60 -10.36 -4.29 18.03
CA MET A 60 -11.14 -3.34 17.27
C MET A 60 -12.55 -3.91 17.19
N GLY A 61 -13.51 -3.20 17.75
CA GLY A 61 -14.88 -3.68 17.88
C GLY A 61 -15.42 -4.32 16.60
N ASN A 62 -16.20 -5.39 16.75
CA ASN A 62 -16.81 -6.22 15.69
C ASN A 62 -16.90 -5.56 14.29
N GLN A 63 -16.19 -6.17 13.33
CA GLN A 63 -16.45 -6.17 11.88
C GLN A 63 -15.89 -5.05 10.97
N ALA A 64 -14.95 -4.22 11.40
CA ALA A 64 -14.27 -3.35 10.44
C ALA A 64 -13.05 -4.04 9.82
N ALA A 65 -13.07 -4.24 8.50
CA ALA A 65 -11.86 -4.52 7.74
C ALA A 65 -10.82 -3.42 7.99
N LEU A 66 -9.54 -3.79 8.06
CA LEU A 66 -8.46 -2.88 8.44
C LEU A 66 -8.08 -1.96 7.29
N SER A 67 -7.90 -0.69 7.58
CA SER A 67 -7.29 0.27 6.67
C SER A 67 -5.77 0.13 6.63
N SER A 68 -5.13 0.60 5.56
CA SER A 68 -3.67 0.68 5.52
C SER A 68 -3.10 1.55 6.65
N ARG A 69 -3.85 2.56 7.10
CA ARG A 69 -3.44 3.44 8.21
C ARG A 69 -3.27 2.64 9.50
N GLU A 70 -4.27 1.84 9.84
CA GLU A 70 -4.27 1.03 11.06
C GLU A 70 -3.13 0.02 11.08
N LEU A 71 -2.81 -0.58 9.91
CA LEU A 71 -1.65 -1.46 9.76
C LEU A 71 -0.32 -0.73 10.05
N HIS A 72 -0.13 0.49 9.51
CA HIS A 72 1.09 1.27 9.76
C HIS A 72 1.22 1.73 11.22
N GLU A 73 0.13 2.26 11.80
CA GLU A 73 0.14 2.70 13.20
C GLU A 73 0.42 1.53 14.15
N PHE A 74 -0.16 0.36 13.87
CA PHE A 74 0.10 -0.85 14.64
C PHE A 74 1.52 -1.36 14.45
N LEU A 75 2.05 -1.40 13.23
CA LEU A 75 3.44 -1.81 12.96
C LEU A 75 4.46 -0.92 13.69
N SER A 76 4.22 0.39 13.70
CA SER A 76 5.09 1.35 14.40
C SER A 76 5.14 1.06 15.91
N ARG A 77 3.99 0.82 16.54
CA ARG A 77 3.90 0.43 17.96
C ARG A 77 4.51 -0.94 18.23
N LEU A 78 4.28 -1.89 17.33
CA LEU A 78 4.73 -3.28 17.46
C LEU A 78 6.26 -3.38 17.39
N THR A 79 6.90 -2.64 16.49
CA THR A 79 8.36 -2.70 16.29
C THR A 79 9.12 -1.72 17.18
N GLY A 80 8.55 -0.55 17.48
CA GLY A 80 9.20 0.52 18.23
C GLY A 80 10.48 1.03 17.56
N ASN A 81 10.62 0.85 16.25
CA ASN A 81 11.80 1.25 15.52
C ASN A 81 11.94 2.78 15.48
N PRO A 82 13.16 3.34 15.47
CA PRO A 82 13.34 4.75 15.17
C PRO A 82 13.05 5.03 13.69
N VAL A 83 12.70 6.28 13.39
CA VAL A 83 12.46 6.79 12.02
C VAL A 83 13.78 7.03 11.23
N ALA A 84 14.94 6.70 11.82
CA ALA A 84 16.22 6.86 11.15
C ALA A 84 16.29 5.95 9.90
N PRO A 85 16.83 6.45 8.78
CA PRO A 85 16.99 5.65 7.57
C PRO A 85 17.96 4.49 7.82
N GLY A 86 17.80 3.44 7.01
CA GLY A 86 18.69 2.29 7.00
C GLY A 86 18.14 1.06 7.72
N PRO A 87 18.92 -0.03 7.68
CA PRO A 87 18.46 -1.34 8.10
C PRO A 87 17.90 -1.41 9.52
N THR A 88 16.95 -2.31 9.72
CA THR A 88 16.37 -2.60 11.04
C THR A 88 16.53 -4.05 11.42
N SER A 89 16.84 -4.29 12.69
CA SER A 89 16.86 -5.62 13.28
C SER A 89 15.50 -6.04 13.85
N LYS A 90 14.52 -5.13 13.92
CA LYS A 90 13.17 -5.46 14.37
C LYS A 90 12.17 -5.27 13.24
N ILE A 91 11.43 -6.30 12.91
CA ILE A 91 10.36 -6.27 11.91
C ILE A 91 9.05 -6.73 12.54
N GLY A 92 7.91 -6.50 11.88
CA GLY A 92 6.60 -6.93 12.36
C GLY A 92 5.88 -7.85 11.39
N ILE A 93 5.19 -8.86 11.93
CA ILE A 93 4.16 -9.62 11.21
C ILE A 93 2.82 -9.45 11.94
N ILE A 94 1.82 -8.95 11.22
CA ILE A 94 0.48 -8.68 11.76
C ILE A 94 -0.47 -9.75 11.26
N TYR A 95 -1.07 -10.51 12.16
CA TYR A 95 -2.19 -11.39 11.84
C TYR A 95 -3.48 -10.60 12.05
N ALA A 96 -4.18 -10.37 10.95
CA ALA A 96 -5.28 -9.43 10.83
C ALA A 96 -6.57 -10.11 10.40
N SER A 97 -7.73 -9.47 10.61
CA SER A 97 -9.02 -9.97 10.12
C SER A 97 -9.13 -9.87 8.58
N ASP A 98 -9.56 -8.71 8.07
CA ASP A 98 -9.73 -8.41 6.64
C ASP A 98 -8.99 -7.13 6.27
N TYR A 99 -8.70 -6.96 4.97
CA TYR A 99 -8.14 -5.73 4.44
C TYR A 99 -9.19 -4.90 3.70
N ALA A 100 -9.51 -3.71 4.23
CA ALA A 100 -10.60 -2.88 3.68
C ALA A 100 -10.41 -2.47 2.21
N PRO A 101 -9.20 -2.12 1.74
CA PRO A 101 -9.00 -1.78 0.34
C PRO A 101 -9.21 -2.98 -0.61
N PHE A 102 -8.91 -4.20 -0.17
CA PHE A 102 -9.01 -5.42 -0.98
C PHE A 102 -9.33 -6.65 -0.12
N ALA A 103 -10.61 -6.94 0.07
CA ALA A 103 -11.06 -8.03 0.95
C ALA A 103 -10.58 -9.45 0.55
N GLY A 104 -10.09 -9.63 -0.68
CA GLY A 104 -9.63 -10.93 -1.19
C GLY A 104 -8.10 -11.13 -1.16
N VAL A 105 -7.36 -10.20 -0.57
CA VAL A 105 -5.90 -10.32 -0.44
C VAL A 105 -5.58 -11.12 0.82
N PHE A 106 -4.65 -12.08 0.71
CA PHE A 106 -4.20 -12.88 1.86
C PHE A 106 -3.06 -12.24 2.62
N GLY A 107 -2.21 -11.46 1.95
CA GLY A 107 -1.08 -10.80 2.56
C GLY A 107 -0.68 -9.51 1.87
N VAL A 108 -0.08 -8.61 2.65
CA VAL A 108 0.47 -7.35 2.17
C VAL A 108 1.81 -7.08 2.86
N MET A 109 2.82 -6.74 2.08
CA MET A 109 4.03 -6.12 2.58
C MET A 109 3.91 -4.61 2.45
N PHE A 110 4.36 -3.89 3.47
CA PHE A 110 4.30 -2.43 3.46
C PHE A 110 5.50 -1.82 4.18
N ASP A 111 5.86 -0.62 3.73
CA ASP A 111 6.89 0.19 4.36
C ASP A 111 6.39 0.73 5.70
N ARG A 112 7.27 1.26 6.54
CA ARG A 112 6.81 2.05 7.71
C ARG A 112 5.90 3.21 7.27
N GLY A 113 6.15 3.75 6.07
CA GLY A 113 5.36 4.80 5.45
C GLY A 113 5.60 6.16 6.10
N PHE A 114 4.52 6.79 6.56
CA PHE A 114 4.56 8.11 7.16
C PHE A 114 4.96 8.04 8.64
N GLN A 115 5.53 9.13 9.13
CA GLN A 115 5.59 9.36 10.56
C GLN A 115 4.18 9.50 11.14
N VAL A 116 3.95 8.87 12.28
CA VAL A 116 2.71 8.99 13.06
C VAL A 116 2.92 9.92 14.24
N SER A 117 1.85 10.47 14.81
CA SER A 117 1.91 11.50 15.88
C SER A 117 2.66 11.08 17.16
N HIS A 118 2.94 9.78 17.33
CA HIS A 118 3.73 9.26 18.45
C HIS A 118 5.23 9.15 18.16
N ASP A 119 5.68 9.39 16.91
CA ASP A 119 7.11 9.40 16.56
C ASP A 119 7.75 10.69 17.11
N GLN A 120 8.64 10.56 18.10
CA GLN A 120 9.36 11.71 18.67
C GLN A 120 10.48 12.16 17.71
N GLY A 121 10.49 13.45 17.34
CA GLY A 121 11.74 14.17 17.08
C GLY A 121 12.20 14.47 15.66
N LEU A 122 11.42 14.31 14.58
CA LEU A 122 11.87 14.72 13.23
C LEU A 122 10.72 15.28 12.37
N ASN A 123 11.00 16.33 11.58
CA ASN A 123 10.08 16.96 10.61
C ASN A 123 9.96 16.17 9.29
N ALA A 124 10.15 14.85 9.30
CA ALA A 124 10.31 14.02 8.10
C ALA A 124 8.99 13.29 7.79
N VAL A 125 8.14 13.94 7.01
CA VAL A 125 6.76 13.52 6.73
C VAL A 125 6.64 12.14 6.04
N PHE A 126 7.74 11.60 5.53
CA PHE A 126 7.85 10.23 5.03
C PHE A 126 9.15 9.61 5.55
N SER A 127 9.05 8.44 6.19
CA SER A 127 10.22 7.68 6.61
C SER A 127 10.86 7.02 5.39
N ASP A 128 12.17 7.21 5.18
CA ASP A 128 12.94 6.47 4.16
C ASP A 128 13.33 5.07 4.68
N LYS A 129 12.43 4.45 5.46
CA LYS A 129 12.64 3.14 6.06
C LYS A 129 11.69 2.13 5.41
N PRO A 130 12.10 1.53 4.29
CA PRO A 130 11.26 0.60 3.54
C PRO A 130 11.16 -0.75 4.25
N ARG A 131 10.09 -1.49 4.01
CA ARG A 131 9.96 -2.93 4.35
C ARG A 131 10.22 -3.25 5.82
N GLU A 132 9.42 -2.70 6.74
CA GLU A 132 9.52 -3.02 8.18
C GLU A 132 8.52 -4.09 8.64
N GLY A 133 7.54 -4.45 7.81
CA GLY A 133 6.60 -5.49 8.17
C GLY A 133 5.61 -5.89 7.10
N CYS A 134 4.80 -6.85 7.47
CA CYS A 134 3.73 -7.37 6.64
C CYS A 134 2.50 -7.70 7.48
N ALA A 135 1.37 -7.90 6.79
CA ALA A 135 0.14 -8.39 7.39
C ALA A 135 -0.39 -9.62 6.63
N VAL A 136 -1.01 -10.54 7.37
CA VAL A 136 -1.67 -11.76 6.89
C VAL A 136 -3.14 -11.69 7.31
N PHE A 137 -4.07 -11.78 6.35
CA PHE A 137 -5.50 -11.58 6.56
C PHE A 137 -6.24 -12.90 6.74
N LEU A 138 -6.47 -13.26 7.99
CA LEU A 138 -7.01 -14.53 8.42
C LEU A 138 -8.44 -14.77 7.94
N ASN A 139 -9.33 -13.76 7.96
CA ASN A 139 -10.70 -13.94 7.46
C ASN A 139 -10.73 -14.18 5.95
N ALA A 140 -9.82 -13.55 5.20
CA ALA A 140 -9.73 -13.76 3.78
C ALA A 140 -9.28 -15.20 3.47
N ILE A 141 -8.30 -15.69 4.23
CA ILE A 141 -7.83 -17.08 4.12
C ILE A 141 -8.91 -18.07 4.54
N ASP A 142 -9.58 -17.87 5.68
CA ASP A 142 -10.66 -18.75 6.16
C ASP A 142 -11.80 -18.86 5.15
N ARG A 143 -12.25 -17.71 4.62
CA ARG A 143 -13.32 -17.66 3.62
C ARG A 143 -12.94 -18.34 2.31
N ASP A 144 -11.72 -18.13 1.83
CA ASP A 144 -11.33 -18.52 0.48
C ASP A 144 -10.55 -19.86 0.45
N ARG A 145 -10.07 -20.36 1.60
CA ARG A 145 -9.24 -21.55 1.82
C ARG A 145 -9.53 -22.28 3.15
N PRO A 146 -10.79 -22.57 3.51
CA PRO A 146 -11.09 -23.19 4.82
C PRO A 146 -10.38 -24.54 5.00
N ASP A 147 -10.33 -25.37 3.95
CA ASP A 147 -9.74 -26.72 4.01
C ASP A 147 -8.20 -26.74 4.06
N ALA A 148 -7.55 -25.62 3.77
CA ALA A 148 -6.09 -25.47 3.75
C ALA A 148 -5.64 -24.23 4.53
N TYR A 149 -6.42 -23.87 5.55
CA TYR A 149 -6.25 -22.62 6.28
C TYR A 149 -4.85 -22.52 6.89
N GLN A 150 -4.41 -23.55 7.62
CA GLN A 150 -3.11 -23.53 8.31
C GLN A 150 -1.95 -23.47 7.32
N GLU A 151 -2.04 -24.23 6.24
CA GLU A 151 -1.07 -24.24 5.15
C GLU A 151 -0.98 -22.88 4.44
N GLN A 152 -2.13 -22.26 4.15
CA GLN A 152 -2.18 -20.95 3.51
C GLN A 152 -1.65 -19.86 4.44
N VAL A 153 -1.97 -19.88 5.75
CA VAL A 153 -1.40 -18.91 6.70
C VAL A 153 0.12 -19.06 6.78
N ARG A 154 0.65 -20.29 6.85
CA ARG A 154 2.10 -20.59 6.81
C ARG A 154 2.75 -20.08 5.53
N TYR A 155 2.21 -20.45 4.37
CA TYR A 155 2.72 -20.01 3.07
C TYR A 155 2.73 -18.47 2.97
N THR A 156 1.61 -17.82 3.28
CA THR A 156 1.48 -16.36 3.20
C THR A 156 2.46 -15.67 4.15
N SER A 157 2.65 -16.18 5.36
CA SER A 157 3.61 -15.62 6.31
C SER A 157 5.03 -15.67 5.77
N GLY A 158 5.49 -16.81 5.25
CA GLY A 158 6.82 -16.94 4.63
C GLY A 158 6.97 -16.11 3.35
N HIS A 159 5.91 -16.00 2.55
CA HIS A 159 5.87 -15.19 1.33
C HIS A 159 6.04 -13.71 1.62
N GLU A 160 5.19 -13.15 2.49
CA GLU A 160 5.23 -11.73 2.81
C GLU A 160 6.52 -11.34 3.56
N LEU A 161 7.02 -12.21 4.44
CA LEU A 161 8.33 -12.01 5.05
C LEU A 161 9.46 -12.04 4.01
N GLY A 162 9.35 -12.89 2.98
CA GLY A 162 10.26 -12.84 1.83
C GLY A 162 10.30 -11.46 1.17
N HIS A 163 9.14 -10.82 0.97
CA HIS A 163 9.08 -9.44 0.48
C HIS A 163 9.72 -8.43 1.44
N VAL A 164 9.63 -8.64 2.75
CA VAL A 164 10.34 -7.81 3.75
C VAL A 164 11.86 -7.89 3.53
N PHE A 165 12.40 -9.03 3.10
CA PHE A 165 13.80 -9.21 2.69
C PHE A 165 14.08 -8.88 1.21
N ASN A 166 13.20 -8.10 0.56
CA ASN A 166 13.31 -7.68 -0.83
C ASN A 166 13.28 -8.80 -1.88
N LEU A 167 12.75 -9.97 -1.53
CA LEU A 167 12.63 -11.06 -2.49
C LEU A 167 11.48 -10.76 -3.46
N GLY A 168 11.75 -10.91 -4.76
CA GLY A 168 10.77 -10.73 -5.83
C GLY A 168 9.94 -11.98 -6.08
N HIS A 169 8.93 -11.88 -6.95
CA HIS A 169 8.20 -13.09 -7.34
C HIS A 169 8.99 -13.83 -8.41
N GLN A 170 8.92 -15.16 -8.36
CA GLN A 170 9.53 -16.02 -9.37
C GLN A 170 8.52 -17.11 -9.76
N ASN A 171 8.08 -17.07 -11.02
CA ASN A 171 6.97 -17.90 -11.52
C ASN A 171 7.41 -19.24 -12.14
N ASP A 172 8.71 -19.51 -12.22
CA ASP A 172 9.28 -20.69 -12.89
C ASP A 172 9.25 -21.98 -12.05
N SER A 173 9.00 -21.88 -10.74
CA SER A 173 9.13 -23.00 -9.81
C SER A 173 8.15 -22.90 -8.64
N ALA A 174 7.78 -24.05 -8.08
CA ALA A 174 7.07 -24.16 -6.82
C ALA A 174 7.99 -23.68 -5.68
N ASN A 175 7.77 -22.46 -5.20
CA ASN A 175 8.54 -21.85 -4.13
C ASN A 175 7.68 -20.81 -3.37
N LEU A 176 8.16 -20.35 -2.22
CA LEU A 176 7.44 -19.39 -1.37
C LEU A 176 7.19 -18.06 -2.06
N MET A 177 8.01 -17.64 -3.02
CA MET A 177 7.87 -16.40 -3.76
C MET A 177 7.12 -16.57 -5.09
N ARG A 178 6.46 -17.70 -5.31
CA ARG A 178 5.57 -17.83 -6.45
C ARG A 178 4.37 -16.90 -6.27
N GLU A 179 3.98 -16.21 -7.33
CA GLU A 179 2.78 -15.40 -7.33
C GLU A 179 1.57 -16.28 -6.95
N SER A 180 0.75 -15.80 -6.01
CA SER A 180 -0.36 -16.58 -5.45
C SER A 180 -1.41 -16.88 -6.52
N VAL A 181 -1.35 -18.07 -7.13
CA VAL A 181 -2.40 -18.59 -8.01
C VAL A 181 -3.42 -19.36 -7.17
N TYR A 182 -4.71 -19.36 -7.54
CA TYR A 182 -5.76 -20.03 -6.75
C TYR A 182 -5.60 -21.56 -6.63
N LEU A 183 -4.55 -22.16 -7.19
CA LEU A 183 -4.35 -23.61 -7.26
C LEU A 183 -2.99 -24.00 -6.66
N THR A 184 -2.56 -23.34 -5.59
CA THR A 184 -1.37 -23.78 -4.88
C THR A 184 -1.68 -25.09 -4.16
N ASN A 185 -1.40 -26.22 -4.80
CA ASN A 185 -1.27 -27.50 -4.09
C ASN A 185 -0.08 -27.37 -3.14
N PHE A 186 -0.33 -27.27 -1.83
CA PHE A 186 0.69 -27.15 -0.79
C PHE A 186 1.57 -28.41 -0.72
N SER A 187 2.53 -28.51 -1.62
CA SER A 187 3.58 -29.52 -1.58
C SER A 187 4.77 -29.00 -0.78
N ALA A 188 5.63 -29.90 -0.31
CA ALA A 188 6.88 -29.54 0.38
C ALA A 188 7.76 -28.57 -0.44
N ALA A 189 7.65 -28.58 -1.77
CA ALA A 189 8.39 -27.65 -2.64
C ALA A 189 7.96 -26.19 -2.44
N ASN A 190 6.68 -25.93 -2.12
CA ASN A 190 6.18 -24.56 -1.93
C ASN A 190 6.69 -23.88 -0.67
N TYR A 191 7.22 -24.63 0.30
CA TYR A 191 7.70 -24.12 1.59
C TYR A 191 9.21 -23.87 1.60
N ARG A 192 9.78 -23.52 0.45
CA ARG A 192 11.20 -23.21 0.27
C ARG A 192 11.38 -21.98 -0.60
N TYR A 193 12.48 -21.27 -0.41
CA TYR A 193 12.92 -20.26 -1.37
C TYR A 193 13.67 -20.94 -2.52
N SER A 194 13.58 -20.38 -3.73
CA SER A 194 14.37 -20.83 -4.87
C SER A 194 15.88 -20.60 -4.64
N GLN A 195 16.74 -21.23 -5.43
CA GLN A 195 18.19 -21.08 -5.30
C GLN A 195 18.66 -19.63 -5.48
N SER A 196 18.04 -18.87 -6.39
CA SER A 196 18.32 -17.43 -6.56
C SER A 196 17.98 -16.64 -5.30
N HIS A 197 16.81 -16.86 -4.71
CA HIS A 197 16.41 -16.22 -3.46
C HIS A 197 17.32 -16.61 -2.29
N GLN A 198 17.75 -17.88 -2.21
CA GLN A 198 18.72 -18.31 -1.20
C GLN A 198 20.06 -17.55 -1.35
N GLY A 199 20.56 -17.40 -2.58
CA GLY A 199 21.75 -16.61 -2.86
C GLY A 199 21.65 -15.14 -2.45
N LEU A 200 20.44 -14.55 -2.51
CA LEU A 200 20.18 -13.20 -1.98
C LEU A 200 20.15 -13.20 -0.45
N LEU A 201 19.44 -14.16 0.18
CA LEU A 201 19.33 -14.25 1.64
C LEU A 201 20.69 -14.48 2.33
N CYS A 202 21.62 -15.22 1.70
CA CYS A 202 23.00 -15.38 2.19
C CYS A 202 23.82 -14.07 2.22
N GLN A 203 23.30 -12.99 1.64
CA GLN A 203 23.93 -11.67 1.63
C GLN A 203 23.23 -10.69 2.57
N CYS A 204 22.34 -11.19 3.43
CA CYS A 204 21.58 -10.33 4.32
C CYS A 204 22.50 -9.56 5.26
N SER A 205 23.58 -10.12 5.81
CA SER A 205 24.49 -9.38 6.71
C SER A 205 25.44 -8.41 5.99
N SER A 206 25.62 -8.56 4.67
CA SER A 206 26.59 -7.80 3.88
C SER A 206 25.97 -6.80 2.89
N SER A 207 24.66 -6.90 2.61
CA SER A 207 23.97 -6.05 1.65
C SER A 207 22.73 -5.38 2.23
N ILE A 208 22.74 -4.04 2.22
CA ILE A 208 21.57 -3.23 2.62
C ILE A 208 20.35 -3.50 1.73
N TYR A 209 20.53 -3.99 0.50
CA TYR A 209 19.42 -4.22 -0.42
C TYR A 209 18.55 -5.41 -0.03
N ILE A 210 19.06 -6.34 0.79
CA ILE A 210 18.33 -7.51 1.28
C ILE A 210 17.84 -7.29 2.72
N GLN A 211 18.57 -6.52 3.53
CA GLN A 211 18.17 -6.23 4.91
C GLN A 211 16.81 -5.51 4.98
N PRO A 212 15.92 -5.90 5.90
CA PRO A 212 14.72 -5.11 6.23
C PRO A 212 15.11 -3.69 6.62
N GLY A 213 14.34 -2.66 6.25
CA GLY A 213 14.71 -1.27 6.51
C GLY A 213 15.81 -0.70 5.60
N GLY A 214 16.51 -1.54 4.83
CA GLY A 214 17.63 -1.12 3.98
C GLY A 214 17.19 -0.52 2.64
N GLY A 215 17.51 -1.17 1.51
CA GLY A 215 17.15 -0.70 0.17
C GLY A 215 15.63 -0.64 -0.08
N ARG A 216 15.19 0.13 -1.06
CA ARG A 216 13.75 0.16 -1.40
C ARG A 216 13.32 -1.18 -2.02
N TYR A 217 12.04 -1.51 -1.92
CA TYR A 217 11.55 -2.74 -2.53
C TYR A 217 11.77 -2.75 -4.05
N GLY A 218 12.23 -3.86 -4.58
CA GLY A 218 12.62 -4.06 -5.98
C GLY A 218 14.00 -3.51 -6.36
N ASP A 219 14.66 -2.76 -5.47
CA ASP A 219 15.99 -2.21 -5.68
C ASP A 219 17.04 -3.17 -5.13
N LEU A 220 17.75 -3.88 -6.00
CA LEU A 220 18.78 -4.85 -5.64
C LEU A 220 20.21 -4.29 -5.77
N GLY A 221 20.36 -3.02 -6.17
CA GLY A 221 21.66 -2.38 -6.39
C GLY A 221 22.57 -3.20 -7.31
N THR A 222 23.77 -3.52 -6.83
CA THR A 222 24.75 -4.33 -7.56
C THR A 222 24.46 -5.83 -7.54
N LEU A 223 23.50 -6.30 -6.73
CA LEU A 223 23.22 -7.72 -6.57
C LEU A 223 22.42 -8.35 -7.71
N GLY A 224 21.93 -7.55 -8.66
CA GLY A 224 21.33 -8.07 -9.87
C GLY A 224 20.49 -7.06 -10.62
N GLN A 225 20.19 -7.42 -11.87
CA GLN A 225 19.09 -6.81 -12.63
C GLN A 225 17.80 -7.05 -11.83
N PRO A 226 16.96 -6.02 -11.62
CA PRO A 226 15.75 -6.21 -10.85
C PRO A 226 14.92 -7.32 -11.49
N PHE A 227 14.52 -8.34 -10.72
CA PHE A 227 13.45 -9.29 -11.12
C PHE A 227 12.12 -8.57 -11.45
N PHE A 228 12.09 -7.24 -11.27
CA PHE A 228 10.98 -6.32 -11.45
C PHE A 228 11.14 -5.37 -12.65
N ASP A 229 12.31 -5.36 -13.30
CA ASP A 229 12.62 -4.47 -14.44
C ASP A 229 12.24 -5.09 -15.79
N GLY A 230 11.43 -6.15 -15.76
CA GLY A 230 10.58 -6.49 -16.89
C GLY A 230 9.63 -5.34 -17.15
N GLY A 231 10.10 -4.29 -17.83
CA GLY A 231 9.24 -3.49 -18.67
C GLY A 231 8.34 -4.47 -19.40
N PHE A 232 7.03 -4.29 -19.30
CA PHE A 232 6.10 -5.29 -19.78
C PHE A 232 6.37 -5.56 -21.25
N ASP A 233 7.08 -6.62 -21.64
CA ASP A 233 7.40 -6.91 -23.04
C ASP A 233 6.18 -7.50 -23.80
N GLY A 234 4.98 -7.26 -23.27
CA GLY A 234 3.73 -7.68 -23.85
C GLY A 234 3.34 -6.83 -25.07
N VAL A 235 2.55 -7.45 -25.94
CA VAL A 235 1.91 -6.81 -27.08
C VAL A 235 0.81 -5.87 -26.58
N GLU A 236 0.62 -4.72 -27.23
CA GLU A 236 -0.45 -3.79 -26.87
C GLU A 236 -1.84 -4.44 -27.05
N ASP A 237 -2.68 -4.45 -26.01
CA ASP A 237 -4.06 -4.96 -26.07
C ASP A 237 -4.97 -3.91 -26.72
N ASN A 238 -5.03 -3.96 -28.05
CA ASN A 238 -5.83 -3.05 -28.87
C ASN A 238 -7.35 -3.08 -28.61
N ARG A 239 -7.84 -3.95 -27.71
CA ARG A 239 -9.25 -3.95 -27.27
C ARG A 239 -9.50 -3.03 -26.09
N LEU A 240 -8.45 -2.59 -25.41
CA LEU A 240 -8.50 -1.76 -24.23
C LEU A 240 -7.87 -0.39 -24.52
N LYS A 241 -8.32 0.62 -23.78
CA LYS A 241 -7.71 1.94 -23.75
C LYS A 241 -7.60 2.38 -22.29
N MET A 242 -6.41 2.80 -21.90
CA MET A 242 -6.18 3.45 -20.62
C MET A 242 -6.05 4.94 -20.83
N SER A 243 -6.62 5.73 -19.93
CA SER A 243 -6.45 7.18 -19.88
C SER A 243 -6.12 7.65 -18.48
N LEU A 244 -5.27 8.66 -18.40
CA LEU A 244 -4.88 9.34 -17.18
C LEU A 244 -5.41 10.77 -17.18
N ALA A 245 -5.89 11.23 -16.03
CA ALA A 245 -6.23 12.62 -15.85
C ALA A 245 -5.78 13.11 -14.47
N VAL A 246 -5.28 14.34 -14.43
CA VAL A 246 -5.03 15.10 -13.20
C VAL A 246 -5.84 16.38 -13.30
N LYS A 247 -6.47 16.80 -12.19
CA LYS A 247 -7.36 17.96 -12.21
C LYS A 247 -6.61 19.28 -12.27
N ASP A 248 -5.49 19.37 -11.55
CA ASP A 248 -4.62 20.54 -11.51
C ASP A 248 -3.28 20.17 -12.13
N GLU A 249 -3.03 20.67 -13.34
CA GLU A 249 -1.76 20.46 -14.04
C GLU A 249 -0.62 21.27 -13.43
N GLU A 250 -0.90 22.22 -12.53
CA GLU A 250 0.12 22.93 -11.77
C GLU A 250 -0.19 22.93 -10.27
N PHE A 251 0.82 22.61 -9.45
CA PHE A 251 0.65 22.53 -8.01
C PHE A 251 1.94 22.94 -7.26
N TRP A 252 1.81 23.28 -5.98
CA TRP A 252 2.95 23.58 -5.12
C TRP A 252 3.61 22.29 -4.61
N PRO A 253 4.91 22.34 -4.25
CA PRO A 253 5.52 21.28 -3.47
C PRO A 253 4.62 20.92 -2.28
N PHE A 254 4.53 19.62 -1.99
CA PHE A 254 3.71 19.05 -0.92
C PHE A 254 2.18 19.10 -1.14
N GLU A 255 1.68 19.55 -2.29
CA GLU A 255 0.27 19.35 -2.60
C GLU A 255 -0.02 17.93 -3.08
N PRO A 256 -1.19 17.37 -2.70
CA PRO A 256 -1.57 16.04 -3.14
C PRO A 256 -1.79 16.01 -4.65
N VAL A 257 -1.12 15.07 -5.32
CA VAL A 257 -1.29 14.80 -6.75
C VAL A 257 -2.08 13.52 -6.92
N GLU A 258 -3.15 13.63 -7.69
CA GLU A 258 -4.23 12.66 -7.69
C GLU A 258 -4.57 12.29 -9.12
N LEU A 259 -4.36 11.02 -9.43
CA LEU A 259 -4.50 10.48 -10.76
C LEU A 259 -5.85 9.78 -10.89
N ASP A 260 -6.71 10.29 -11.76
CA ASP A 260 -7.90 9.58 -12.21
C ASP A 260 -7.46 8.61 -13.33
N VAL A 261 -7.43 7.31 -13.01
CA VAL A 261 -7.10 6.25 -13.97
C VAL A 261 -8.39 5.62 -14.46
N THR A 262 -8.57 5.54 -15.78
CA THR A 262 -9.68 4.83 -16.40
C THR A 262 -9.18 3.82 -17.41
N LEU A 263 -9.53 2.55 -17.22
CA LEU A 263 -9.32 1.48 -18.18
C LEU A 263 -10.69 1.10 -18.79
N GLY A 264 -10.83 1.34 -20.09
CA GLY A 264 -12.07 1.12 -20.84
C GLY A 264 -11.85 0.31 -22.11
N LEU A 265 -12.92 0.06 -22.85
CA LEU A 265 -12.83 -0.55 -24.18
C LEU A 265 -12.29 0.45 -25.20
N ALA A 266 -11.37 0.01 -26.05
CA ALA A 266 -10.89 0.78 -27.19
C ALA A 266 -12.01 1.01 -28.22
N PRO A 267 -11.92 2.08 -29.04
CA PRO A 267 -12.80 2.25 -30.19
C PRO A 267 -12.77 1.00 -31.08
N GLY A 268 -13.95 0.49 -31.46
CA GLY A 268 -14.06 -0.71 -32.31
C GLY A 268 -13.96 -2.06 -31.57
N ALA A 269 -13.59 -2.09 -30.29
CA ALA A 269 -13.61 -3.33 -29.52
C ALA A 269 -15.03 -3.94 -29.48
N ARG A 270 -15.10 -5.25 -29.76
CA ARG A 270 -16.34 -6.04 -29.75
C ARG A 270 -16.43 -6.83 -28.45
N GLY A 271 -17.54 -6.65 -27.73
CA GLY A 271 -17.83 -7.40 -26.51
C GLY A 271 -17.07 -6.92 -25.25
N PRO A 272 -17.36 -7.53 -24.10
CA PRO A 272 -16.68 -7.25 -22.85
C PRO A 272 -15.25 -7.83 -22.84
N VAL A 273 -14.37 -7.24 -22.03
CA VAL A 273 -13.00 -7.74 -21.78
C VAL A 273 -12.82 -7.97 -20.29
N VAL A 274 -12.33 -9.15 -19.92
CA VAL A 274 -12.02 -9.50 -18.52
C VAL A 274 -10.54 -9.21 -18.27
N VAL A 275 -10.26 -8.47 -17.19
CA VAL A 275 -8.89 -8.13 -16.76
C VAL A 275 -8.70 -8.44 -15.28
N PRO A 276 -7.46 -8.56 -14.76
CA PRO A 276 -7.22 -8.62 -13.32
C PRO A 276 -7.74 -7.38 -12.58
N GLU A 277 -8.31 -7.54 -11.40
CA GLU A 277 -8.73 -6.43 -10.51
C GLU A 277 -7.52 -5.82 -9.77
N GLN A 278 -6.52 -5.39 -10.53
CA GLN A 278 -5.19 -5.03 -10.04
C GLN A 278 -4.74 -3.65 -10.55
N LEU A 279 -5.68 -2.74 -10.79
CA LEU A 279 -5.40 -1.36 -11.22
C LEU A 279 -4.96 -0.50 -10.02
N ASP A 280 -3.82 -0.82 -9.40
CA ASP A 280 -3.24 -0.13 -8.25
C ASP A 280 -1.71 -0.31 -8.25
N PRO A 281 -0.91 0.74 -8.00
CA PRO A 281 0.55 0.66 -8.08
C PRO A 281 1.19 -0.27 -7.04
N GLY A 282 0.43 -0.74 -6.06
CA GLY A 282 0.87 -1.81 -5.17
C GLY A 282 0.91 -3.20 -5.82
N TYR A 283 0.25 -3.40 -6.97
CA TYR A 283 0.38 -4.62 -7.76
C TYR A 283 1.51 -4.50 -8.79
N LYS A 284 2.04 -5.66 -9.22
CA LYS A 284 3.06 -5.71 -10.27
C LYS A 284 2.50 -5.43 -11.66
N THR A 285 1.23 -5.76 -11.88
CA THR A 285 0.53 -5.62 -13.17
C THR A 285 0.22 -4.16 -13.52
N PHE A 286 0.36 -3.21 -12.59
CA PHE A 286 0.13 -1.80 -12.85
C PHE A 286 1.33 -0.94 -12.42
N THR A 287 1.95 -0.27 -13.39
CA THR A 287 3.12 0.57 -13.15
C THR A 287 2.83 2.00 -13.59
N ILE A 288 3.17 2.97 -12.74
CA ILE A 288 3.19 4.39 -13.08
C ILE A 288 4.65 4.79 -13.28
N TRP A 289 4.92 5.45 -14.40
CA TRP A 289 6.22 6.03 -14.75
C TRP A 289 6.16 7.54 -14.65
N ILE A 290 7.27 8.11 -14.22
CA ILE A 290 7.45 9.55 -14.03
C ILE A 290 8.76 9.94 -14.70
N ARG A 291 8.71 10.92 -15.60
CA ARG A 291 9.89 11.63 -16.09
C ARG A 291 10.04 12.94 -15.33
N SER A 292 11.16 13.14 -14.67
CA SER A 292 11.54 14.36 -13.98
C SER A 292 11.89 15.49 -14.98
N PRO A 293 11.92 16.77 -14.55
CA PRO A 293 12.26 17.90 -15.42
C PRO A 293 13.66 17.84 -16.04
N ASP A 294 14.58 17.10 -15.42
CA ASP A 294 15.94 16.86 -15.92
C ASP A 294 16.01 15.69 -16.93
N GLY A 295 14.89 15.03 -17.21
CA GLY A 295 14.78 13.90 -18.12
C GLY A 295 14.92 12.53 -17.45
N GLU A 296 15.21 12.45 -16.13
CA GLU A 296 15.28 11.17 -15.42
C GLU A 296 13.93 10.45 -15.46
N VAL A 297 13.90 9.21 -16.00
CA VAL A 297 12.71 8.36 -15.99
C VAL A 297 12.80 7.36 -14.85
N ARG A 298 11.77 7.32 -14.01
CA ARG A 298 11.68 6.39 -12.89
C ARG A 298 10.28 5.86 -12.69
N ARG A 299 10.20 4.67 -12.08
CA ARG A 299 8.94 4.09 -11.61
C ARG A 299 8.49 4.77 -10.31
N TYR A 300 7.19 5.03 -10.20
CA TYR A 300 6.55 5.36 -8.93
C TYR A 300 6.63 4.15 -7.98
N ARG A 301 7.23 4.34 -6.81
CA ARG A 301 7.45 3.28 -5.82
C ARG A 301 6.31 3.30 -4.79
N ALA A 302 5.32 2.42 -4.92
CA ALA A 302 4.24 2.33 -3.93
C ALA A 302 4.80 1.99 -2.54
N THR A 303 4.18 2.50 -1.47
CA THR A 303 4.54 2.17 -0.08
C THR A 303 3.97 0.83 0.39
N LYS A 304 3.18 0.18 -0.47
CA LYS A 304 2.43 -1.04 -0.19
C LYS A 304 2.53 -1.94 -1.39
N HIS A 305 2.72 -3.22 -1.15
CA HIS A 305 2.80 -4.25 -2.16
C HIS A 305 1.83 -5.36 -1.86
N TYR A 306 0.90 -5.59 -2.79
CA TYR A 306 -0.11 -6.62 -2.66
C TYR A 306 0.34 -7.86 -3.40
N CYS A 307 0.12 -9.02 -2.80
CA CYS A 307 0.15 -10.26 -3.55
C CYS A 307 -1.10 -10.34 -4.44
N ALA A 308 -0.88 -10.78 -5.68
CA ALA A 308 -1.92 -10.79 -6.70
C ALA A 308 -3.19 -11.51 -6.21
N GLY A 309 -4.30 -10.79 -6.25
CA GLY A 309 -5.63 -11.38 -6.09
C GLY A 309 -6.11 -11.98 -7.41
N ILE A 310 -6.93 -13.02 -7.32
CA ILE A 310 -7.53 -13.72 -8.47
C ILE A 310 -8.80 -13.05 -9.00
N LYS A 311 -9.23 -11.96 -8.36
CA LYS A 311 -10.42 -11.25 -8.78
C LYS A 311 -10.18 -10.63 -10.14
N THR A 312 -11.22 -10.74 -10.97
CA THR A 312 -11.23 -10.15 -12.29
C THR A 312 -12.30 -9.09 -12.37
N HIS A 313 -12.09 -8.12 -13.25
CA HIS A 313 -13.04 -7.07 -13.57
C HIS A 313 -13.46 -7.21 -15.03
N THR A 314 -14.78 -7.27 -15.26
CA THR A 314 -15.34 -7.29 -16.61
C THR A 314 -15.58 -5.86 -17.09
N ILE A 315 -14.73 -5.40 -18.00
CA ILE A 315 -14.81 -4.09 -18.63
C ILE A 315 -15.87 -4.13 -19.73
N THR A 316 -16.83 -3.20 -19.64
CA THR A 316 -17.83 -2.94 -20.68
C THR A 316 -17.87 -1.44 -21.00
N ARG A 317 -18.56 -1.04 -22.08
CA ARG A 317 -18.74 0.40 -22.39
C ARG A 317 -19.42 1.19 -21.27
N ARG A 318 -20.28 0.55 -20.49
CA ARG A 318 -21.01 1.16 -19.36
C ARG A 318 -20.31 0.96 -18.02
N ASN A 319 -19.36 0.04 -17.95
CA ASN A 319 -18.62 -0.31 -16.74
C ASN A 319 -17.11 -0.33 -17.04
N PRO A 320 -16.48 0.85 -17.23
CA PRO A 320 -15.03 0.93 -17.26
C PRO A 320 -14.45 0.74 -15.86
N TYR A 321 -13.22 0.22 -15.77
CA TYR A 321 -12.52 0.10 -14.50
C TYR A 321 -11.87 1.44 -14.15
N ARG A 322 -12.31 2.07 -13.05
CA ARG A 322 -11.85 3.41 -12.63
C ARG A 322 -11.22 3.39 -11.25
N ARG A 323 -10.15 4.15 -11.06
CA ARG A 323 -9.45 4.29 -9.77
C ARG A 323 -8.96 5.72 -9.57
N ASP A 324 -9.04 6.20 -8.34
CA ASP A 324 -8.38 7.43 -7.90
C ASP A 324 -7.10 7.08 -7.13
N ILE A 325 -5.95 7.35 -7.73
CA ILE A 325 -4.65 6.94 -7.19
C ILE A 325 -3.91 8.17 -6.69
N SER A 326 -3.54 8.16 -5.40
CA SER A 326 -2.65 9.18 -4.87
C SER A 326 -1.22 8.84 -5.21
N ILE A 327 -0.58 9.71 -5.97
CA ILE A 327 0.86 9.66 -6.26
C ILE A 327 1.59 10.79 -5.53
N PHE A 328 1.01 11.28 -4.44
CA PHE A 328 1.56 12.35 -3.61
C PHE A 328 2.84 11.93 -2.87
N GLY A 329 2.86 10.71 -2.36
CA GLY A 329 3.98 10.13 -1.63
C GLY A 329 4.28 8.73 -2.11
N GLN A 330 5.54 8.34 -2.04
CA GLN A 330 6.10 7.07 -2.49
C GLN A 330 7.02 6.49 -1.41
N SER A 331 7.47 5.25 -1.61
CA SER A 331 8.56 4.67 -0.82
C SER A 331 9.78 5.59 -0.89
N GLY A 332 10.18 6.11 0.27
CA GLY A 332 11.32 7.03 0.40
C GLY A 332 11.03 8.52 0.18
N GLY A 333 9.77 8.97 0.19
CA GLY A 333 9.48 10.42 0.27
C GLY A 333 8.28 10.91 -0.53
N TYR A 334 8.23 12.24 -0.69
CA TYR A 334 7.32 12.86 -1.66
C TYR A 334 7.68 12.45 -3.09
N THR A 335 6.67 12.21 -3.91
CA THR A 335 6.89 11.83 -5.30
C THR A 335 7.46 12.97 -6.13
N PHE A 336 7.02 14.21 -5.89
CA PHE A 336 7.40 15.38 -6.69
C PHE A 336 8.24 16.35 -5.85
N SER A 337 9.54 16.08 -5.76
CA SER A 337 10.50 16.87 -4.97
C SER A 337 11.17 18.00 -5.76
N GLN A 338 11.24 17.87 -7.09
CA GLN A 338 11.85 18.86 -7.98
C GLN A 338 10.80 19.81 -8.54
N ALA A 339 11.15 21.08 -8.72
CA ALA A 339 10.30 22.05 -9.41
C ALA A 339 10.43 21.90 -10.94
N GLY A 340 9.35 22.14 -11.68
CA GLY A 340 9.31 22.05 -13.15
C GLY A 340 8.30 21.03 -13.67
N THR A 341 8.30 20.84 -14.99
CA THR A 341 7.39 19.94 -15.68
C THR A 341 7.84 18.49 -15.56
N HIS A 342 6.94 17.64 -15.08
CA HIS A 342 7.08 16.20 -15.04
C HIS A 342 6.12 15.58 -16.05
N GLU A 343 6.52 14.47 -16.63
CA GLU A 343 5.63 13.66 -17.47
C GLU A 343 5.23 12.39 -16.73
N ILE A 344 3.99 11.96 -16.90
CA ILE A 344 3.42 10.80 -16.21
C ILE A 344 2.72 9.93 -17.24
N TRP A 345 2.99 8.63 -17.22
CA TRP A 345 2.22 7.63 -17.95
C TRP A 345 2.09 6.36 -17.11
N ALA A 346 1.17 5.49 -17.49
CA ALA A 346 0.97 4.21 -16.82
C ALA A 346 1.00 3.07 -17.82
N VAL A 347 1.35 1.88 -17.33
CA VAL A 347 1.28 0.62 -18.06
C VAL A 347 0.52 -0.39 -17.21
N PHE A 348 -0.44 -1.07 -17.81
CA PHE A 348 -1.24 -2.11 -17.18
C PHE A 348 -1.13 -3.42 -17.96
N GLN A 349 -0.77 -4.50 -17.29
CA GLN A 349 -0.72 -5.84 -17.88
C GLN A 349 -2.11 -6.48 -17.83
N SER A 350 -2.84 -6.47 -18.95
CA SER A 350 -4.20 -7.03 -19.04
C SER A 350 -4.20 -8.56 -19.11
N ALA A 351 -3.11 -9.16 -19.58
CA ALA A 351 -2.86 -10.60 -19.64
C ALA A 351 -1.34 -10.87 -19.63
N PRO A 352 -0.86 -12.11 -19.42
CA PRO A 352 0.58 -12.40 -19.33
C PRO A 352 1.42 -11.84 -20.47
N ASP A 353 0.90 -11.88 -21.70
CA ASP A 353 1.55 -11.43 -22.94
C ASP A 353 1.00 -10.08 -23.47
N ARG A 354 0.13 -9.40 -22.71
CA ARG A 354 -0.56 -8.19 -23.17
C ARG A 354 -0.50 -7.05 -22.18
N ARG A 355 -0.33 -5.84 -22.72
CA ARG A 355 -0.30 -4.60 -21.93
C ARG A 355 -1.16 -3.52 -22.54
N VAL A 356 -1.51 -2.53 -21.73
CA VAL A 356 -2.18 -1.30 -22.13
C VAL A 356 -1.35 -0.15 -21.61
N THR A 357 -0.97 0.77 -22.48
CA THR A 357 -0.21 1.97 -22.15
C THR A 357 -1.13 3.18 -22.25
N SER A 358 -1.08 4.08 -21.26
CA SER A 358 -1.82 5.33 -21.34
C SER A 358 -1.12 6.33 -22.25
N GLU A 359 -1.80 7.43 -22.57
CA GLU A 359 -1.12 8.66 -22.97
C GLU A 359 -0.16 9.16 -21.89
N VAL A 360 0.77 10.02 -22.31
CA VAL A 360 1.62 10.81 -21.43
C VAL A 360 0.90 12.10 -21.08
N ILE A 361 0.77 12.40 -19.79
CA ILE A 361 0.27 13.68 -19.30
C ILE A 361 1.41 14.49 -18.67
N SER A 362 1.30 15.81 -18.71
CA SER A 362 2.28 16.72 -18.09
C SER A 362 1.70 17.36 -16.84
N VAL A 363 2.52 17.48 -15.80
CA VAL A 363 2.19 18.26 -14.60
C VAL A 363 3.39 19.12 -14.17
N CYS A 364 3.13 20.30 -13.62
CA CYS A 364 4.15 21.29 -13.28
C CYS A 364 4.19 21.54 -11.77
N VAL A 365 5.34 21.26 -11.17
CA VAL A 365 5.61 21.58 -9.77
C VAL A 365 6.14 23.01 -9.69
N LYS A 366 5.41 23.89 -9.01
CA LYS A 366 5.78 25.30 -8.86
C LYS A 366 7.10 25.43 -8.09
N PRO A 367 7.98 26.38 -8.44
CA PRO A 367 9.18 26.64 -7.67
C PRO A 367 8.81 27.09 -6.25
N ALA A 368 9.52 26.56 -5.24
CA ALA A 368 9.30 26.94 -3.85
C ALA A 368 9.53 28.45 -3.67
N LYS A 369 8.49 29.19 -3.27
CA LYS A 369 8.61 30.62 -2.95
C LYS A 369 8.95 30.79 -1.47
N GLN A 370 10.18 30.46 -1.09
CA GLN A 370 10.65 30.40 0.31
C GLN A 370 10.37 31.67 1.14
N ARG A 371 10.23 32.84 0.50
CA ARG A 371 9.96 34.12 1.18
C ARG A 371 8.48 34.41 1.46
N SER A 372 7.53 33.67 0.86
CA SER A 372 6.11 33.90 1.07
C SER A 372 5.61 33.25 2.37
N LEU A 373 5.05 34.03 3.29
CA LEU A 373 4.40 33.51 4.50
C LEU A 373 3.28 32.50 4.15
N ARG A 374 2.55 32.74 3.05
CA ARG A 374 1.51 31.83 2.56
C ARG A 374 2.10 30.49 2.10
N PHE A 375 3.29 30.50 1.50
CA PHE A 375 3.98 29.27 1.11
C PHE A 375 4.45 28.48 2.35
N LYS A 376 5.10 29.15 3.32
CA LYS A 376 5.52 28.51 4.58
C LYS A 376 4.34 27.89 5.33
N ARG A 377 3.21 28.60 5.40
CA ARG A 377 1.98 28.07 6.01
C ARG A 377 1.41 26.88 5.24
N ARG A 378 1.44 26.92 3.90
CA ARG A 378 1.03 25.79 3.05
C ARG A 378 1.89 24.57 3.32
N GLU A 379 3.21 24.73 3.28
CA GLU A 379 4.17 23.67 3.56
C GLU A 379 3.92 23.06 4.95
N HIS A 380 3.82 23.89 5.99
CA HIS A 380 3.55 23.42 7.35
C HIS A 380 2.26 22.61 7.45
N LEU A 381 1.15 23.13 6.91
CA LEU A 381 -0.14 22.45 6.96
C LEU A 381 -0.15 21.14 6.15
N HIS A 382 0.49 21.11 4.98
CA HIS A 382 0.60 19.87 4.19
C HIS A 382 1.43 18.84 4.91
N ARG A 383 2.54 19.23 5.52
CA ARG A 383 3.36 18.31 6.31
C ARG A 383 2.56 17.71 7.47
N ALA A 384 1.81 18.53 8.21
CA ALA A 384 0.98 18.07 9.32
C ALA A 384 -0.24 17.25 8.89
N ALA A 385 -0.76 17.47 7.67
CA ALA A 385 -1.95 16.80 7.15
C ALA A 385 -1.66 15.62 6.19
N ALA A 386 -0.40 15.36 5.87
CA ALA A 386 -0.01 14.48 4.77
C ALA A 386 -0.56 13.05 4.94
N PHE A 387 -0.51 12.53 6.16
CA PHE A 387 -1.02 11.20 6.49
C PHE A 387 -2.51 11.06 6.16
N GLY A 388 -3.30 12.06 6.55
CA GLY A 388 -4.75 12.07 6.36
C GLY A 388 -5.15 12.34 4.92
N LEU A 389 -4.38 13.16 4.21
CA LEU A 389 -4.52 13.37 2.77
C LEU A 389 -4.24 12.09 1.98
N TYR A 390 -3.27 11.28 2.43
CA TYR A 390 -2.88 10.05 1.75
C TYR A 390 -3.83 8.88 2.02
N TYR A 391 -4.10 8.53 3.28
CA TYR A 391 -4.93 7.36 3.61
C TYR A 391 -6.43 7.64 3.54
N ARG A 392 -6.86 8.83 3.98
CA ARG A 392 -8.28 9.29 3.99
C ARG A 392 -9.26 8.35 4.72
N THR A 393 -8.77 7.37 5.46
CA THR A 393 -9.54 6.38 6.20
C THR A 393 -8.79 6.02 7.47
N GLY A 394 -9.47 5.32 8.38
CA GLY A 394 -8.95 4.94 9.68
C GLY A 394 -9.15 6.02 10.74
N PRO A 395 -8.90 5.66 12.02
CA PRO A 395 -9.02 6.58 13.14
C PRO A 395 -8.00 7.70 13.01
N CYS A 396 -8.47 8.94 12.81
CA CYS A 396 -7.64 10.13 12.83
C CYS A 396 -8.01 10.99 14.04
N PHE A 397 -7.01 11.41 14.82
CA PHE A 397 -7.20 12.19 16.04
C PHE A 397 -6.19 13.32 16.15
N GLY A 398 -6.54 14.34 16.95
CA GLY A 398 -5.60 15.39 17.37
C GLY A 398 -5.17 16.34 16.26
N GLU A 399 -3.86 16.55 16.16
CA GLU A 399 -3.23 17.59 15.34
C GLU A 399 -3.45 17.42 13.84
N GLU A 400 -3.52 16.18 13.35
CA GLU A 400 -3.67 15.89 11.93
C GLU A 400 -5.05 16.31 11.38
N VAL A 401 -6.13 15.95 12.08
CA VAL A 401 -7.48 16.41 11.75
C VAL A 401 -7.55 17.93 11.84
N GLN A 402 -6.92 18.51 12.85
CA GLN A 402 -6.89 19.95 13.03
C GLN A 402 -6.14 20.65 11.88
N ALA A 403 -5.02 20.10 11.42
CA ALA A 403 -4.28 20.58 10.27
C ALA A 403 -5.10 20.49 8.98
N LEU A 404 -5.82 19.39 8.77
CA LEU A 404 -6.77 19.26 7.65
C LEU A 404 -7.89 20.31 7.74
N ILE A 405 -8.47 20.54 8.92
CA ILE A 405 -9.52 21.55 9.12
C ILE A 405 -8.98 22.94 8.84
N GLU A 406 -7.77 23.26 9.31
CA GLU A 406 -7.12 24.53 9.05
C GLU A 406 -6.78 24.71 7.57
N MET A 407 -6.30 23.65 6.90
CA MET A 407 -6.04 23.65 5.46
C MET A 407 -7.33 23.90 4.66
N ALA A 408 -8.42 23.21 5.00
CA ALA A 408 -9.73 23.39 4.38
C ALA A 408 -10.28 24.82 4.55
N LYS A 409 -10.00 25.47 5.67
CA LYS A 409 -10.38 26.88 5.93
C LYS A 409 -9.48 27.86 5.18
N THR A 410 -8.16 27.66 5.26
CA THR A 410 -7.15 28.58 4.73
C THR A 410 -7.13 28.60 3.21
N PHE A 411 -7.30 27.43 2.57
CA PHE A 411 -7.23 27.26 1.12
C PHE A 411 -8.60 26.91 0.52
N ARG A 412 -9.67 27.51 1.05
CA ARG A 412 -11.08 27.17 0.74
C ARG A 412 -11.43 27.13 -0.76
N LYS A 413 -10.74 27.92 -1.58
CA LYS A 413 -10.99 28.04 -3.04
C LYS A 413 -9.96 27.31 -3.89
N GLU A 414 -9.08 26.52 -3.26
CA GLU A 414 -7.95 25.87 -3.92
C GLU A 414 -8.03 24.35 -3.80
N ALA A 415 -7.27 23.65 -4.64
CA ALA A 415 -7.10 22.20 -4.63
C ALA A 415 -6.84 21.62 -3.23
N SER A 416 -5.91 22.22 -2.50
CA SER A 416 -5.57 21.85 -1.13
C SER A 416 -6.78 21.85 -0.19
N GLY A 417 -7.64 22.89 -0.24
CA GLY A 417 -8.81 22.96 0.62
C GLY A 417 -9.90 21.97 0.22
N ALA A 418 -10.06 21.70 -1.08
CA ALA A 418 -10.97 20.68 -1.58
C ALA A 418 -10.54 19.27 -1.15
N ALA A 419 -9.25 18.94 -1.33
CA ALA A 419 -8.66 17.68 -0.92
C ALA A 419 -8.78 17.47 0.60
N ALA A 420 -8.55 18.50 1.40
CA ALA A 420 -8.73 18.43 2.85
C ALA A 420 -10.19 18.16 3.25
N ASN A 421 -11.18 18.84 2.64
CA ASN A 421 -12.59 18.54 2.92
C ASN A 421 -12.97 17.10 2.52
N TYR A 422 -12.46 16.61 1.39
CA TYR A 422 -12.68 15.23 0.97
C TYR A 422 -12.07 14.24 1.97
N ALA A 423 -10.81 14.44 2.37
CA ALA A 423 -10.12 13.59 3.35
C ALA A 423 -10.85 13.56 4.71
N ILE A 424 -11.20 14.73 5.26
CA ILE A 424 -11.96 14.82 6.53
C ILE A 424 -13.30 14.08 6.40
N GLY A 425 -14.04 14.31 5.32
CA GLY A 425 -15.33 13.68 5.10
C GLY A 425 -15.24 12.15 5.02
N ARG A 426 -14.19 11.62 4.39
CA ARG A 426 -13.92 10.18 4.29
C ARG A 426 -13.50 9.56 5.63
N ILE A 427 -12.64 10.24 6.39
CA ILE A 427 -12.22 9.83 7.74
C ILE A 427 -13.44 9.77 8.67
N PHE A 428 -14.24 10.83 8.70
CA PHE A 428 -15.44 10.87 9.53
C PHE A 428 -16.51 9.88 9.08
N TRP A 429 -16.61 9.61 7.77
CA TRP A 429 -17.49 8.55 7.27
C TRP A 429 -17.05 7.17 7.78
N ASP A 430 -15.76 6.87 7.73
CA ASP A 430 -15.22 5.60 8.25
C ASP A 430 -15.48 5.47 9.76
N GLN A 431 -15.24 6.53 10.54
CA GLN A 431 -15.58 6.56 11.97
C GLN A 431 -17.08 6.36 12.22
N PHE A 432 -17.94 7.01 11.42
CA PHE A 432 -19.38 6.90 11.51
C PHE A 432 -19.87 5.48 11.22
N GLN A 433 -19.30 4.81 10.22
CA GLN A 433 -19.64 3.41 9.89
C GLN A 433 -19.22 2.42 10.97
N ARG A 434 -18.16 2.73 11.74
CA ARG A 434 -17.60 1.86 12.78
C ARG A 434 -18.21 2.11 14.17
N GLN A 435 -19.01 3.15 14.33
CA GLN A 435 -19.56 3.52 15.64
C GLN A 435 -20.54 2.43 16.14
N LYS A 436 -20.30 1.93 17.36
CA LYS A 436 -21.26 1.10 18.09
C LYS A 436 -22.19 2.00 18.91
N GLY A 437 -23.50 1.75 18.86
CA GLY A 437 -24.50 2.45 19.66
C GLY A 437 -25.32 3.49 18.88
N PRO A 438 -25.95 4.46 19.58
CA PRO A 438 -26.80 5.45 18.94
C PRO A 438 -26.03 6.29 17.92
N ARG A 439 -26.69 6.56 16.79
CA ARG A 439 -26.16 7.35 15.67
C ARG A 439 -25.70 8.74 16.15
N ASP A 440 -24.41 9.04 16.04
CA ASP A 440 -23.88 10.37 16.32
C ASP A 440 -24.31 11.36 15.22
N ARG A 441 -25.37 12.12 15.53
CA ARG A 441 -25.92 13.16 14.63
C ARG A 441 -24.92 14.27 14.33
N HIS A 442 -24.00 14.55 15.24
CA HIS A 442 -22.98 15.57 15.03
C HIS A 442 -21.95 15.08 14.01
N LEU A 443 -21.42 13.87 14.18
CA LEU A 443 -20.51 13.25 13.23
C LEU A 443 -21.13 13.12 11.83
N GLU A 444 -22.38 12.63 11.76
CA GLU A 444 -23.13 12.57 10.50
C GLU A 444 -23.21 13.94 9.81
N LYS A 445 -23.58 15.00 10.57
CA LYS A 445 -23.67 16.35 10.03
C LYS A 445 -22.32 16.79 9.46
N GLN A 446 -21.23 16.50 10.17
CA GLN A 446 -19.88 16.81 9.69
C GLN A 446 -19.53 16.05 8.40
N VAL A 447 -19.85 14.76 8.30
CA VAL A 447 -19.64 13.97 7.06
C VAL A 447 -20.38 14.62 5.89
N LYS A 448 -21.68 14.90 6.06
CA LYS A 448 -22.52 15.52 5.03
C LYS A 448 -21.98 16.87 4.57
N GLU A 449 -21.61 17.73 5.52
CA GLU A 449 -21.09 19.07 5.22
C GLU A 449 -19.77 19.01 4.45
N ARG A 450 -18.83 18.16 4.89
CA ARG A 450 -17.49 18.05 4.29
C ARG A 450 -17.53 17.43 2.90
N LEU A 451 -18.26 16.32 2.75
CA LEU A 451 -18.39 15.66 1.45
C LEU A 451 -19.20 16.49 0.45
N LYS A 452 -20.22 17.23 0.89
CA LYS A 452 -20.96 18.15 0.01
C LYS A 452 -20.06 19.29 -0.48
N ARG A 453 -19.24 19.87 0.39
CA ARG A 453 -18.24 20.88 -0.04
C ARG A 453 -17.25 20.29 -1.03
N ALA A 454 -16.77 19.07 -0.79
CA ALA A 454 -15.83 18.39 -1.67
C ALA A 454 -16.46 18.08 -3.04
N SER A 455 -17.68 17.54 -3.09
CA SER A 455 -18.37 17.20 -4.34
C SER A 455 -18.70 18.43 -5.19
N GLN A 456 -18.89 19.58 -4.57
CA GLN A 456 -19.17 20.85 -5.25
C GLN A 456 -17.91 21.63 -5.66
N HIS A 457 -16.71 21.16 -5.30
CA HIS A 457 -15.47 21.90 -5.57
C HIS A 457 -14.84 21.48 -6.90
N ASP A 458 -14.74 22.41 -7.85
CA ASP A 458 -14.31 22.09 -9.23
C ASP A 458 -12.84 21.70 -9.38
N SER A 459 -12.00 22.03 -8.40
CA SER A 459 -10.60 21.57 -8.34
C SER A 459 -10.46 20.13 -7.83
N LEU A 460 -11.56 19.45 -7.46
CA LEU A 460 -11.52 18.04 -7.14
C LEU A 460 -11.79 17.22 -8.41
N SER A 461 -11.07 16.10 -8.57
CA SER A 461 -11.23 15.22 -9.72
C SER A 461 -12.67 14.70 -9.86
N CYS A 462 -13.09 14.38 -11.08
CA CYS A 462 -14.47 13.92 -11.32
C CYS A 462 -14.76 12.65 -10.52
N GLN A 463 -13.79 11.72 -10.45
CA GLN A 463 -13.97 10.47 -9.71
C GLN A 463 -14.18 10.72 -8.21
N ARG A 464 -13.45 11.64 -7.60
CA ARG A 464 -13.61 11.96 -6.17
C ARG A 464 -14.91 12.65 -5.86
N ARG A 465 -15.36 13.56 -6.72
CA ARG A 465 -16.68 14.19 -6.57
C ARG A 465 -17.78 13.13 -6.58
N ARG A 466 -17.70 12.17 -7.51
CA ARG A 466 -18.61 11.01 -7.54
C ARG A 466 -18.49 10.13 -6.31
N ASN A 467 -17.27 9.85 -5.83
CA ASN A 467 -17.06 9.09 -4.60
C ASN A 467 -17.69 9.78 -3.38
N ALA A 468 -17.57 11.11 -3.29
CA ALA A 468 -18.21 11.91 -2.25
C ALA A 468 -19.75 11.88 -2.37
N GLU A 469 -20.29 12.03 -3.58
CA GLU A 469 -21.73 11.93 -3.87
C GLU A 469 -22.29 10.55 -3.54
N ALA A 470 -21.59 9.48 -3.90
CA ALA A 470 -21.99 8.11 -3.61
C ALA A 470 -22.07 7.83 -2.11
N ILE A 471 -21.22 8.46 -1.29
CA ILE A 471 -21.33 8.39 0.17
C ILE A 471 -22.51 9.23 0.66
N LEU A 472 -22.70 10.44 0.12
CA LEU A 472 -23.84 11.30 0.48
C LEU A 472 -25.20 10.65 0.21
N GLN A 473 -25.31 9.82 -0.83
CA GLN A 473 -26.51 9.05 -1.19
C GLN A 473 -26.84 7.90 -0.22
N ARG A 474 -25.93 7.54 0.71
CA ARG A 474 -26.17 6.48 1.71
C ARG A 474 -26.83 6.99 2.99
N PHE A 475 -27.03 8.31 3.11
CA PHE A 475 -27.72 8.93 4.23
C PHE A 475 -29.16 9.26 3.90
#